data_AF-L7YEP8-F1
#
_entry.id   AF-L7YEP8-F1
#
_cell.length_a   1.000
_cell.length_b   1.000
_cell.length_c   1.000
_cell.angle_alpha   90.00
_cell.angle_beta   90.00
_cell.angle_gamma   90.00
#
_symmetry.space_group_name_H-M   'P 1'
#
loop_
_entity.id
_entity.type
_entity.pdbx_description
1 polymer ?
#
loop_
_entity_poly.entity_id
_entity_poly.type
_entity_poly.pdbx_seq_one_letter_code
_entity_poly.pdbx_strand_id
1 'polypeptide(L)' 'RLWWDETVPTVVTRAEPHNQAILHPVQNRVLTIRENARLQGFPDCYKLCGPVKERYIQVGNAVAVPV' A
#
# COMPACT_ATOMS: atom_id res chain seq x y z
N ARG A 1 12.56 -5.49 -0.79
CA ARG A 1 11.54 -6.36 -1.44
C ARG A 1 10.86 -7.11 -0.32
N LEU A 2 9.53 -7.21 -0.35
CA LEU A 2 8.77 -7.89 0.71
C LEU A 2 8.70 -9.39 0.45
N TRP A 3 8.46 -10.17 1.51
CA TRP A 3 8.09 -11.58 1.44
C TRP A 3 6.72 -11.85 2.07
N TRP A 4 6.14 -13.02 1.79
CA TRP A 4 4.79 -13.37 2.30
C TRP A 4 4.72 -13.45 3.83
N ASP A 5 5.83 -13.79 4.48
CA ASP A 5 5.95 -13.91 5.94
C ASP A 5 6.43 -12.59 6.60
N GLU A 6 6.65 -11.54 5.81
CA GLU A 6 7.06 -10.23 6.32
C GLU A 6 5.87 -9.29 6.48
N THR A 7 5.83 -8.54 7.58
CA THR A 7 4.84 -7.48 7.77
C THR A 7 5.35 -6.15 7.23
N VAL A 8 4.46 -5.35 6.67
CA VAL A 8 4.76 -3.96 6.31
C VAL A 8 4.51 -3.08 7.53
N PRO A 9 5.55 -2.53 8.19
CA PRO A 9 5.37 -1.80 9.44
C PRO A 9 4.64 -0.47 9.26
N THR A 10 4.71 0.13 8.06
CA THR A 10 4.00 1.38 7.75
C THR A 10 3.65 1.40 6.27
N VAL A 11 2.35 1.41 5.97
CA VAL A 11 1.85 1.66 4.61
C VAL A 11 2.09 3.13 4.30
N VAL A 12 2.89 3.42 3.26
CA VAL A 12 3.29 4.79 2.94
C VAL A 12 2.51 5.43 1.81
N THR A 13 2.54 6.76 1.84
CA THR A 13 1.92 7.65 0.86
C THR A 13 2.67 7.74 -0.49
N ARG A 14 3.86 7.14 -0.60
CA ARG A 14 4.69 7.15 -1.81
C ARG A 14 5.18 5.76 -2.16
N ALA A 15 5.04 5.38 -3.42
CA ALA A 15 5.56 4.13 -3.96
C ALA A 15 7.02 4.28 -4.43
N GLU A 16 7.88 4.87 -3.59
CA GLU A 16 9.31 5.05 -3.89
C GLU A 16 10.14 3.96 -3.18
N PRO A 17 10.87 3.10 -3.90
CA PRO A 17 11.55 1.95 -3.33
C PRO A 17 12.87 2.29 -2.62
N HIS A 18 13.31 3.56 -2.63
CA HIS A 18 14.64 3.95 -2.16
C HIS A 18 14.84 3.73 -0.65
N ASN A 19 13.80 3.90 0.17
CA ASN A 19 13.92 3.81 1.63
C ASN A 19 13.02 2.75 2.28
N GLN A 20 12.27 1.96 1.50
CA GLN A 20 11.32 1.00 2.06
C GLN A 20 11.16 -0.27 1.22
N ALA A 21 10.89 -1.38 1.92
CA ALA A 21 10.48 -2.62 1.32
C ALA A 21 9.02 -2.49 0.81
N ILE A 22 8.86 -1.99 -0.42
CA ILE A 22 7.55 -1.87 -1.10
C ILE A 22 7.49 -2.66 -2.41
N LEU A 23 8.55 -3.41 -2.74
CA LEU A 23 8.58 -4.26 -3.93
C LEU A 23 7.79 -5.54 -3.66
N HIS A 24 6.96 -5.92 -4.61
CA HIS A 24 6.18 -7.14 -4.56
C HIS A 24 7.12 -8.37 -4.45
N PRO A 25 6.75 -9.41 -3.67
CA PRO A 25 7.60 -10.59 -3.44
C PRO A 25 8.04 -11.29 -4.74
N VAL A 26 7.06 -11.56 -5.60
CA VAL A 26 7.28 -12.30 -6.86
C VAL A 26 7.53 -11.39 -8.07
N GLN A 27 6.79 -10.28 -8.20
CA GLN A 27 6.78 -9.44 -9.40
C GLN A 27 7.81 -8.29 -9.28
N ASN A 28 8.48 -7.95 -10.39
CA ASN A 28 9.43 -6.82 -10.45
C ASN A 28 8.71 -5.46 -10.52
N ARG A 29 7.80 -5.21 -9.58
CA ARG A 29 7.04 -3.96 -9.43
C ARG A 29 6.88 -3.62 -7.96
N VAL A 30 6.51 -2.36 -7.70
CA VAL A 30 6.06 -1.93 -6.38
C VAL A 30 4.63 -2.44 -6.10
N LEU A 31 4.26 -2.47 -4.82
CA LEU A 31 2.90 -2.73 -4.39
C LEU A 31 1.96 -1.69 -5.02
N THR A 32 0.83 -2.18 -5.51
CA THR A 32 -0.26 -1.36 -6.05
C THR A 32 -1.02 -0.68 -4.93
N ILE A 33 -1.76 0.38 -5.29
CA ILE A 33 -2.68 1.07 -4.39
C ILE A 33 -3.66 0.10 -3.70
N ARG A 34 -4.14 -0.93 -4.43
CA ARG A 34 -5.09 -1.91 -3.89
C ARG A 34 -4.44 -2.81 -2.84
N GLU A 35 -3.21 -3.26 -3.08
CA GLU A 35 -2.45 -4.05 -2.12
C GLU A 35 -2.20 -3.23 -0.84
N ASN A 36 -1.78 -1.96 -0.96
CA ASN A 36 -1.64 -1.06 0.18
C ASN A 36 -2.96 -0.80 0.91
N ALA A 37 -4.08 -0.67 0.19
CA ALA A 37 -5.38 -0.47 0.80
C ALA A 37 -5.80 -1.67 1.65
N ARG A 38 -5.56 -2.90 1.18
CA ARG A 38 -5.82 -4.12 1.95
C ARG A 38 -4.94 -4.23 3.19
N LEU A 39 -3.65 -3.86 3.08
CA LEU A 39 -2.74 -3.81 4.23
C LEU A 39 -3.24 -2.85 5.31
N GLN A 40 -3.92 -1.77 4.91
CA GLN A 40 -4.51 -0.77 5.82
C GLN A 40 -5.92 -1.15 6.32
N GLY A 41 -6.43 -2.33 5.96
CA GLY A 41 -7.76 -2.80 6.35
C GLY A 41 -8.92 -2.24 5.54
N PHE A 42 -8.67 -1.55 4.41
CA PHE A 42 -9.77 -1.09 3.57
C PHE A 42 -10.51 -2.27 2.93
N PRO A 43 -11.85 -2.24 2.94
CA PRO A 43 -12.62 -3.21 2.19
C PRO A 43 -12.39 -3.01 0.68
N ASP A 44 -12.38 -4.11 -0.07
CA ASP A 44 -12.12 -4.10 -1.52
C ASP A 44 -13.14 -3.28 -2.31
N CYS A 45 -14.35 -3.10 -1.75
CA CYS A 45 -15.40 -2.27 -2.32
C CYS A 45 -15.13 -0.76 -2.19
N TYR A 46 -14.18 -0.34 -1.36
CA TYR A 46 -13.83 1.07 -1.19
C TYR A 46 -13.18 1.62 -2.46
N LYS A 47 -13.76 2.67 -3.05
CA LYS A 47 -13.24 3.29 -4.28
C LYS A 47 -12.38 4.50 -3.92
N LEU A 48 -11.09 4.42 -4.22
CA LEU A 48 -10.15 5.53 -4.14
C LEU A 48 -10.24 6.36 -5.41
N CYS A 49 -10.53 7.64 -5.28
CA CYS A 49 -10.71 8.58 -6.39
C CYS A 49 -9.50 9.53 -6.51
N GLY A 50 -9.31 10.08 -7.71
CA GLY A 50 -8.22 11.00 -8.02
C GLY A 50 -7.03 10.33 -8.74
N PRO A 51 -5.98 11.11 -9.06
CA PRO A 51 -4.77 10.62 -9.70
C PRO A 51 -4.04 9.58 -8.83
N VAL A 52 -3.25 8.72 -9.47
CA VAL A 52 -2.51 7.62 -8.82
C VAL A 52 -1.75 8.08 -7.57
N LYS A 53 -1.07 9.24 -7.66
CA LYS A 53 -0.29 9.82 -6.55
C LYS A 53 -1.17 10.18 -5.35
N GLU A 54 -2.30 10.82 -5.57
CA GLU A 54 -3.25 11.17 -4.49
C GLU A 54 -3.86 9.94 -3.85
N ARG A 55 -4.14 8.90 -4.65
CA ARG A 55 -4.67 7.65 -4.12
C ARG A 55 -3.68 6.92 -3.21
N TYR A 56 -2.38 6.97 -3.50
CA TYR A 56 -1.36 6.50 -2.55
C TYR A 56 -1.34 7.33 -1.27
N ILE A 57 -1.44 8.66 -1.38
CA ILE A 57 -1.49 9.55 -0.21
C ILE A 57 -2.73 9.25 0.66
N GLN A 58 -3.90 9.07 0.05
CA GLN A 58 -5.13 8.72 0.77
C GLN A 58 -4.98 7.42 1.56
N VAL A 59 -4.38 6.38 0.98
CA VAL A 59 -4.19 5.09 1.67
C VAL A 59 -3.13 5.19 2.78
N GLY A 60 -2.00 5.86 2.52
CA GLY A 60 -0.93 5.96 3.52
C GLY A 60 -1.25 6.89 4.69
N ASN A 61 -2.08 7.92 4.48
CA ASN A 61 -2.53 8.82 5.55
C ASN A 61 -3.80 8.33 6.26
N ALA A 62 -4.50 7.34 5.70
CA ALA A 62 -5.66 6.78 6.35
C ALA A 62 -5.26 6.05 7.63
N VAL A 63 -6.08 6.19 8.67
CA VAL A 63 -5.95 5.36 9.87
C VAL A 63 -6.36 3.94 9.50
N ALA A 64 -5.60 2.94 9.95
CA ALA A 64 -5.95 1.54 9.74
C ALA A 64 -7.37 1.30 10.23
N VAL A 65 -8.25 0.86 9.33
CA VAL A 65 -9.62 0.52 9.70
C VAL A 65 -9.51 -0.78 10.49
N PRO A 66 -9.95 -0.82 11.77
CA PRO A 66 -9.86 -2.04 12.55
C PRO A 66 -10.67 -3.13 11.83
N VAL A 67 -10.00 -4.26 11.62
CA VAL A 67 -10.56 -5.49 11.03
C VAL A 67 -11.34 -6.25 12.10
#